data_AF-A0A970GDI6-F1
#
_entry.id   AF-A0A970GDI6-F1
#
_cell.length_a   1.000
_cell.length_b   1.000
_cell.length_c   1.000
_cell.angle_alpha   90.00
_cell.angle_beta   90.00
_cell.angle_gamma   90.00
#
_symmetry.space_group_name_H-M   'P 1'
#
loop_
_entity.id
_entity.type
_entity.pdbx_description
1 polymer ?
#
loop_
_entity_poly.entity_id
_entity_poly.type
_entity_poly.pdbx_seq_one_letter_code
_entity_poly.pdbx_strand_id
1 'polypeptide(L)'
;NLQFDPDDLRLQMEREIKGKWLLIRLSVLERKNTPKQLSDLLFMALSNIIPVLKGICYLYDGVVPLKLEEILAKNNIITNVRFEPMLDWVSGDEATLEDIKQYLGILEGLMQYLEQLDQ
;
A
#
# COMPACT_ATOMS: atom_id res chain seq x y z
N ASN A 1 24.01 -15.19 -1.54
CA ASN A 1 22.71 -14.96 -0.89
C ASN A 1 22.75 -13.61 -0.21
N LEU A 2 21.96 -12.64 -0.67
CA LEU A 2 21.72 -11.43 0.12
C LEU A 2 20.83 -11.85 1.30
N GLN A 3 21.30 -11.62 2.52
CA GLN A 3 20.46 -11.60 3.71
C GLN A 3 20.17 -10.13 4.00
N PHE A 4 18.89 -9.78 4.06
CA PHE A 4 18.47 -8.46 4.50
C PHE A 4 18.18 -8.53 5.98
N ASP A 5 18.68 -7.56 6.74
CA ASP A 5 18.26 -7.38 8.12
C ASP A 5 16.75 -7.06 8.12
N PRO A 6 15.90 -7.80 8.87
CA PRO A 6 14.49 -7.47 9.02
C PRO A 6 14.24 -6.00 9.39
N ASP A 7 15.13 -5.41 10.20
CA ASP A 7 15.02 -4.01 10.62
C ASP A 7 15.26 -3.05 9.46
N ASP A 8 16.25 -3.32 8.61
CA ASP A 8 16.51 -2.53 7.40
C ASP A 8 15.33 -2.62 6.42
N LEU A 9 14.77 -3.82 6.24
CA LEU A 9 13.63 -4.02 5.35
C LEU A 9 12.38 -3.28 5.87
N ARG A 10 12.13 -3.32 7.18
CA ARG A 10 11.05 -2.56 7.82
C ARG A 10 11.25 -1.06 7.60
N LEU A 11 12.43 -0.51 7.92
CA LEU A 11 12.73 0.92 7.74
C LEU A 11 12.58 1.36 6.29
N GLN A 12 12.98 0.51 5.34
CA GLN A 12 12.74 0.77 3.92
C GLN A 12 11.25 0.85 3.59
N MET A 13 10.43 -0.08 4.10
CA MET A 13 8.99 -0.07 3.89
C MET A 13 8.32 1.17 4.49
N GLU A 14 8.69 1.58 5.70
CA GLU A 14 8.16 2.79 6.31
C GLU A 14 8.46 4.04 5.47
N ARG A 15 9.71 4.15 4.99
CA ARG A 15 10.12 5.25 4.12
C ARG A 15 9.26 5.29 2.86
N GLU A 16 9.03 4.14 2.24
CA GLU A 16 8.19 4.02 1.04
C GLU A 16 6.74 4.44 1.31
N ILE A 17 6.15 4.01 2.42
CA ILE A 17 4.77 4.37 2.77
C ILE A 17 4.66 5.87 3.06
N LYS A 18 5.53 6.41 3.93
CA LYS A 18 5.54 7.85 4.31
C LYS A 18 5.69 8.75 3.07
N GLY A 19 6.59 8.39 2.15
CA GLY A 19 6.78 9.11 0.90
C GLY A 19 5.54 9.11 0.00
N LYS A 20 4.88 7.96 -0.16
CA LYS A 20 3.66 7.84 -0.98
C LYS A 20 2.49 8.59 -0.37
N TRP A 21 2.33 8.50 0.95
CA TRP A 21 1.29 9.21 1.68
C TRP A 21 1.36 10.73 1.44
N LEU A 22 2.56 11.31 1.49
CA LEU A 22 2.78 12.72 1.18
C LEU A 22 2.48 13.04 -0.30
N LEU A 23 3.00 12.24 -1.24
CA LEU A 23 2.85 12.47 -2.67
C LEU A 23 1.39 12.46 -3.13
N ILE A 24 0.57 11.54 -2.59
CA ILE A 24 -0.85 11.45 -2.92
C ILE A 24 -1.60 12.67 -2.42
N ARG A 25 -1.34 13.09 -1.17
CA ARG A 25 -1.95 14.30 -0.60
C ARG A 25 -1.59 15.55 -1.39
N LEU A 26 -0.34 15.71 -1.79
CA LEU A 26 0.10 16.83 -2.66
C LEU A 26 -0.57 16.76 -4.03
N SER A 27 -0.61 15.58 -4.65
CA SER A 27 -1.23 15.39 -5.97
C SER A 27 -2.71 15.76 -5.99
N VAL A 28 -3.45 15.46 -4.91
CA VAL A 28 -4.84 15.88 -4.76
C VAL A 28 -4.96 17.39 -4.62
N LEU A 29 -4.05 18.06 -3.91
CA LEU A 29 -4.11 19.51 -3.72
C LEU A 29 -3.77 20.29 -5.00
N GLU A 30 -2.90 19.75 -5.84
CA GLU A 30 -2.39 20.43 -7.04
C GLU A 30 -3.25 20.22 -8.30
N ARG A 31 -4.13 19.21 -8.31
CA ARG A 31 -4.89 18.81 -9.50
C ARG A 31 -6.37 19.21 -9.41
N LYS A 32 -7.04 19.18 -10.57
CA LYS A 32 -8.49 19.41 -10.67
C LYS A 32 -9.31 18.26 -10.09
N ASN A 33 -8.69 17.10 -9.86
CA ASN A 33 -9.31 15.90 -9.29
C ASN A 33 -10.53 15.42 -10.07
N THR A 34 -10.44 15.39 -11.41
CA THR A 34 -11.48 14.73 -12.21
C THR A 34 -11.47 13.22 -11.92
N PRO A 35 -12.59 12.50 -12.07
CA PRO A 35 -12.66 11.08 -11.73
C PRO A 35 -11.56 10.23 -12.40
N LYS A 36 -11.28 10.50 -13.68
CA LYS A 36 -10.18 9.87 -14.41
C LYS A 36 -8.80 10.19 -13.83
N GLN A 37 -8.54 11.45 -13.45
CA GLN A 37 -7.27 11.85 -12.84
C GLN A 37 -7.05 11.21 -11.47
N LEU A 38 -8.13 10.99 -10.72
CA LEU A 38 -8.09 10.29 -9.43
C LEU A 38 -7.85 8.79 -9.62
N SER A 39 -8.49 8.16 -10.61
CA SER A 39 -8.21 6.77 -10.97
C SER A 39 -6.75 6.58 -11.38
N ASP A 40 -6.22 7.46 -12.24
CA ASP A 40 -4.81 7.42 -12.64
C ASP A 40 -3.85 7.59 -11.45
N LEU A 41 -4.20 8.43 -10.49
CA LEU A 41 -3.44 8.59 -9.25
C LEU A 41 -3.47 7.32 -8.39
N LEU A 42 -4.64 6.69 -8.22
CA LEU A 42 -4.77 5.42 -7.50
C LEU A 42 -4.01 4.30 -8.19
N PHE A 43 -4.16 4.12 -9.49
CA PHE A 43 -3.47 3.09 -10.26
C PHE A 43 -1.95 3.19 -10.09
N MET A 44 -1.41 4.41 -10.20
CA MET A 44 0.02 4.66 -9.95
C MET A 44 0.40 4.35 -8.50
N ALA A 45 -0.40 4.76 -7.52
CA ALA A 45 -0.15 4.49 -6.11
C ALA A 45 -0.17 2.99 -5.78
N LEU A 46 -1.10 2.22 -6.37
CA LEU A 46 -1.28 0.79 -6.16
C LEU A 46 -0.08 -0.03 -6.65
N SER A 47 0.41 0.26 -7.86
CA SER A 47 1.59 -0.44 -8.41
C SER A 47 2.83 -0.32 -7.49
N ASN A 48 2.92 0.81 -6.79
CA ASN A 48 4.05 1.18 -5.95
C ASN A 48 3.96 0.65 -4.52
N ILE A 49 2.80 0.18 -4.05
CA ILE A 49 2.65 -0.41 -2.70
C ILE A 49 2.92 -1.92 -2.70
N ILE A 50 2.79 -2.60 -3.85
CA ILE A 50 3.00 -4.05 -3.96
C ILE A 50 4.35 -4.52 -3.36
N PRO A 51 5.50 -3.83 -3.57
CA PRO A 51 6.76 -4.23 -2.94
C PRO A 51 6.70 -4.23 -1.40
N VAL A 52 5.99 -3.28 -0.79
CA VAL A 52 5.80 -3.22 0.67
C VAL A 52 4.97 -4.41 1.13
N LEU A 53 3.86 -4.72 0.45
CA LEU A 53 3.02 -5.87 0.78
C LEU A 53 3.76 -7.21 0.65
N LYS A 54 4.67 -7.32 -0.33
CA LYS A 54 5.56 -8.48 -0.46
C LYS A 54 6.58 -8.54 0.68
N GLY A 55 7.14 -7.40 1.08
CA GLY A 55 8.03 -7.28 2.23
C GLY A 55 7.36 -7.74 3.53
N ILE A 56 6.12 -7.34 3.77
CA ILE A 56 5.33 -7.79 4.93
C ILE A 56 5.11 -9.31 4.91
N CYS A 57 4.70 -9.87 3.76
CA CYS A 57 4.59 -11.33 3.62
C CYS A 57 5.91 -12.05 3.94
N TYR A 58 7.03 -11.50 3.47
CA TYR A 58 8.35 -12.06 3.70
C TYR A 58 8.78 -11.97 5.18
N LEU A 59 8.55 -10.84 5.84
CA LEU A 59 8.86 -10.69 7.27
C LEU A 59 8.01 -11.61 8.16
N TYR A 60 6.78 -11.91 7.75
CA TYR A 60 5.86 -12.75 8.52
C TYR A 60 6.27 -14.23 8.57
N ASP A 61 6.59 -14.83 7.41
CA ASP A 61 6.92 -16.27 7.35
C ASP A 61 7.90 -16.65 6.22
N GLY A 62 8.52 -15.67 5.55
CA GLY A 62 9.44 -15.88 4.43
C GLY A 62 8.77 -16.27 3.10
N VAL A 63 7.44 -16.43 3.05
CA VAL A 63 6.71 -16.88 1.86
C VAL A 63 5.97 -15.71 1.21
N VAL A 64 6.33 -15.40 -0.02
CA VAL A 64 5.67 -14.36 -0.82
C VAL A 64 4.78 -15.01 -1.88
N PRO A 65 3.44 -14.82 -1.84
CA PRO A 65 2.56 -15.33 -2.89
C PRO A 65 2.85 -14.72 -4.26
N LEU A 66 2.49 -15.42 -5.34
CA LEU A 66 2.79 -14.98 -6.71
C LEU A 66 1.69 -14.06 -7.29
N LYS A 67 0.44 -14.28 -6.88
CA LYS A 67 -0.70 -13.51 -7.40
C LYS A 67 -1.03 -12.34 -6.48
N LEU A 68 -1.52 -11.25 -7.07
CA LEU A 68 -1.87 -10.04 -6.33
C LEU A 68 -2.95 -10.32 -5.29
N GLU A 69 -4.01 -11.05 -5.67
CA GLU A 69 -5.14 -11.39 -4.80
C GLU A 69 -4.67 -12.18 -3.58
N GLU A 70 -3.72 -13.09 -3.76
CA GLU A 70 -3.13 -13.89 -2.69
C GLU A 70 -2.23 -13.03 -1.77
N ILE A 71 -1.50 -12.06 -2.33
CA ILE A 71 -0.73 -11.07 -1.55
C ILE A 71 -1.66 -10.22 -0.70
N LEU A 72 -2.76 -9.69 -1.28
CA LEU A 72 -3.73 -8.87 -0.56
C LEU A 72 -4.43 -9.67 0.54
N ALA A 73 -4.88 -10.88 0.24
CA ALA A 73 -5.54 -11.75 1.22
C ALA A 73 -4.61 -12.10 2.40
N LYS A 74 -3.33 -12.36 2.14
CA LYS A 74 -2.35 -12.61 3.20
C LYS A 74 -2.09 -11.36 4.03
N ASN A 75 -1.94 -10.20 3.41
CA ASN A 75 -1.74 -8.93 4.12
C ASN A 75 -2.98 -8.54 4.95
N ASN A 76 -4.19 -8.80 4.48
CA ASN A 76 -5.42 -8.64 5.28
C ASN A 76 -5.31 -9.38 6.62
N ILE A 77 -4.82 -10.62 6.61
CA ILE A 77 -4.68 -11.46 7.81
C ILE A 77 -3.56 -10.94 8.71
N ILE A 78 -2.40 -10.61 8.14
CA ILE A 78 -1.21 -10.20 8.91
C ILE A 78 -1.43 -8.84 9.59
N THR A 79 -1.99 -7.88 8.84
CA THR A 79 -2.02 -6.46 9.24
C THR A 79 -3.38 -6.02 9.77
N ASN A 80 -4.43 -6.83 9.59
CA ASN A 80 -5.83 -6.47 9.85
C ASN A 80 -6.31 -5.20 9.08
N VAL A 81 -5.59 -4.80 8.04
CA VAL A 81 -5.98 -3.75 7.09
C VAL A 81 -6.80 -4.37 5.97
N ARG A 82 -7.86 -3.70 5.51
CA ARG A 82 -8.74 -4.17 4.43
C ARG A 82 -8.27 -3.68 3.07
N PHE A 83 -7.84 -4.58 2.20
CA PHE A 83 -7.34 -4.29 0.86
C PHE A 83 -8.35 -4.56 -0.27
N GLU A 84 -9.55 -5.07 0.04
CA GLU A 84 -10.56 -5.45 -0.97
C GLU A 84 -10.86 -4.32 -1.99
N PRO A 85 -11.01 -3.04 -1.59
CA PRO A 85 -11.28 -1.96 -2.53
C PRO A 85 -10.19 -1.78 -3.60
N MET A 86 -8.96 -2.24 -3.34
CA MET A 86 -7.86 -2.11 -4.30
C MET A 86 -8.12 -2.84 -5.61
N LEU A 87 -8.79 -4.01 -5.57
CA LEU A 87 -9.07 -4.78 -6.78
C LEU A 87 -10.05 -4.05 -7.71
N ASP A 88 -11.02 -3.37 -7.10
CA ASP A 88 -12.00 -2.55 -7.82
C ASP A 88 -11.31 -1.34 -8.47
N TRP A 89 -10.41 -0.67 -7.74
CA TRP A 89 -9.64 0.46 -8.26
C TRP A 89 -8.67 0.10 -9.38
N VAL A 90 -8.09 -1.11 -9.35
CA VAL A 90 -7.23 -1.60 -10.46
C VAL A 90 -8.04 -1.81 -11.74
N SER A 91 -9.32 -2.17 -11.60
CA SER A 91 -10.20 -2.54 -12.72
C SER A 91 -11.04 -1.37 -13.23
N GLY A 92 -11.18 -0.29 -12.44
CA GLY A 92 -12.02 0.87 -12.75
C GLY A 92 -11.29 1.97 -13.53
N ASP A 93 -12.05 2.74 -14.32
CA ASP A 93 -11.53 3.91 -15.09
C ASP A 93 -11.81 5.25 -14.39
N GLU A 94 -12.58 5.24 -13.30
CA GLU A 94 -12.93 6.41 -12.52
C GLU A 94 -12.76 6.14 -11.03
N ALA A 95 -12.39 7.18 -10.28
CA ALA A 95 -12.31 7.13 -8.83
C ALA A 95 -12.78 8.46 -8.22
N THR A 96 -13.11 8.43 -6.95
CA THR A 96 -13.57 9.57 -6.16
C THR A 96 -12.52 10.00 -5.14
N LEU A 97 -12.71 11.18 -4.54
CA LEU A 97 -11.89 11.59 -3.40
C LEU A 97 -12.06 10.66 -2.20
N GLU A 98 -13.18 9.95 -2.09
CA GLU A 98 -13.39 8.97 -1.02
C GLU A 98 -12.51 7.74 -1.22
N ASP A 99 -12.34 7.27 -2.46
CA ASP A 99 -11.41 6.19 -2.79
C ASP A 99 -9.97 6.57 -2.43
N ILE A 100 -9.56 7.83 -2.67
CA ILE A 100 -8.26 8.33 -2.24
C ILE A 100 -8.12 8.29 -0.71
N LYS A 101 -9.14 8.72 0.03
CA LYS A 101 -9.11 8.67 1.50
C LYS A 101 -9.03 7.24 2.01
N GLN A 102 -9.77 6.31 1.40
CA GLN A 102 -9.68 4.89 1.74
C GLN A 102 -8.27 4.35 1.50
N TYR A 103 -7.65 4.69 0.36
CA TYR A 103 -6.26 4.32 0.10
C TYR A 103 -5.28 4.93 1.12
N LEU A 104 -5.47 6.20 1.50
CA LEU A 104 -4.65 6.83 2.54
C LEU A 104 -4.83 6.14 3.91
N GLY A 105 -6.04 5.69 4.23
CA GLY A 105 -6.31 4.88 5.43
C GLY A 105 -5.63 3.51 5.40
N ILE A 106 -5.54 2.88 4.22
CA ILE A 106 -4.76 1.65 4.04
C ILE A 106 -3.28 1.90 4.35
N LEU A 107 -2.70 2.99 3.82
CA LEU A 107 -1.30 3.36 4.12
C LEU A 107 -1.08 3.61 5.61
N GLU A 108 -2.02 4.28 6.28
CA GLU A 108 -1.95 4.54 7.72
C GLU A 108 -2.00 3.25 8.53
N GLY A 109 -2.91 2.32 8.19
CA GLY A 109 -2.97 1.01 8.86
C GLY A 109 -1.70 0.18 8.65
N LEU A 110 -1.11 0.22 7.45
CA LEU A 110 0.19 -0.41 7.18
C LEU A 110 1.31 0.20 8.03
N MET A 111 1.34 1.52 8.18
CA MET A 111 2.32 2.17 9.06
C MET A 111 2.17 1.73 10.50
N GLN A 112 0.93 1.73 11.02
CA GLN A 112 0.65 1.30 12.40
C GLN A 112 1.10 -0.14 12.65
N TYR A 113 0.89 -1.04 11.67
CA TYR A 113 1.40 -2.41 11.76
C TYR A 113 2.94 -2.45 11.82
N LEU A 114 3.63 -1.71 10.94
CA LEU A 114 5.10 -1.72 10.93
C LEU A 114 5.70 -1.14 12.23
N GLU A 115 5.08 -0.10 12.79
CA GLU A 115 5.50 0.50 14.07
C GLU A 115 5.30 -0.44 15.27
N GLN A 116 4.38 -1.40 15.17
CA GLN A 116 4.20 -2.43 16.20
C GLN A 116 5.27 -3.53 16.16
N LEU A 117 5.97 -3.69 15.03
CA LEU A 117 7.08 -4.64 14.94
C LEU A 117 8.31 -4.20 15.76
N ASP A 118 8.35 -2.95 16.23
CA ASP A 118 9.40 -2.40 17.10
C ASP A 118 9.22 -2.77 18.59
N GLN A 119 8.09 -3.39 18.98
CA GLN A 119 7.74 -3.73 20.37
C GLN A 119 7.82 -5.23 20.65
#